data_AF-A0A7Y0THK5-F1
#
_entry.id   AF-A0A7Y0THK5-F1
#
_cell.length_a   1.000
_cell.length_b   1.000
_cell.length_c   1.000
_cell.angle_alpha   90.00
_cell.angle_beta   90.00
_cell.angle_gamma   90.00
#
_symmetry.space_group_name_H-M   'P 1'
#
loop_
_entity.id
_entity.type
_entity.pdbx_description
1 polymer ?
#
loop_
_entity_poly.entity_id
_entity_poly.type
_entity_poly.pdbx_seq_one_letter_code
_entity_poly.pdbx_strand_id
1 'polypeptide(L)'
;MRTWQLQEAKNHLSEVVRNAISDGPQNITLHGKPAAVVVSYAAFLKATARTSPKESLSKFFESSPLRDIEIDLVRVKGEGREEVKL
;
A
#
# COMPACT_ATOMS: atom_id res chain seq x y z
N MET A 1 11.13 3.81 11.71
CA MET A 1 11.60 2.77 10.78
C MET A 1 13.11 2.68 10.88
N ARG A 2 13.65 1.69 11.61
CA ARG A 2 15.10 1.53 11.77
C ARG A 2 15.70 0.99 10.46
N THR A 3 16.92 1.40 10.16
CA THR A 3 17.66 0.96 8.97
C THR A 3 18.85 0.12 9.39
N TRP A 4 19.01 -1.03 8.75
CA TRP A 4 20.03 -2.03 9.03
C TRP A 4 20.90 -2.22 7.79
N GLN A 5 22.22 -2.24 7.94
CA GLN A 5 23.06 -2.80 6.87
C GLN A 5 22.81 -4.31 6.79
N LEU A 6 22.86 -4.90 5.58
CA LEU A 6 22.57 -6.33 5.39
C LEU A 6 23.39 -7.24 6.33
N GLN A 7 24.66 -6.90 6.57
CA GLN A 7 25.52 -7.68 7.48
C GLN A 7 25.10 -7.56 8.94
N GLU A 8 24.65 -6.39 9.39
CA GLU A 8 24.11 -6.17 10.74
C GLU A 8 22.78 -6.93 10.89
N ALA A 9 21.89 -6.81 9.91
CA ALA A 9 20.61 -7.51 9.90
C ALA A 9 20.78 -9.04 9.97
N LYS A 10 21.78 -9.60 9.28
CA LYS A 10 22.11 -11.03 9.34
C LYS A 10 22.47 -11.47 10.76
N ASN A 11 23.28 -10.68 11.47
CA ASN A 11 23.73 -11.01 12.82
C ASN A 11 22.65 -10.77 13.88
N HIS A 12 21.70 -9.86 13.61
CA HIS A 12 20.63 -9.46 14.53
C HIS A 12 19.23 -9.85 14.02
N LEU A 13 19.12 -10.90 13.20
CA LEU A 13 17.87 -11.20 12.50
C LEU A 13 16.67 -11.39 13.45
N SER A 14 16.88 -12.01 14.62
CA SER A 14 15.81 -12.16 15.61
C SER A 14 15.32 -10.81 16.16
N GLU A 15 16.21 -9.83 16.33
CA GLU A 15 15.83 -8.48 16.74
C GLU A 15 15.10 -7.75 15.62
N VAL A 16 15.60 -7.83 14.39
CA VAL A 16 14.92 -7.27 13.20
C VAL A 16 13.49 -7.80 13.10
N VAL A 17 13.29 -9.11 13.28
CA VAL A 17 11.96 -9.73 13.21
C VAL A 17 11.07 -9.28 14.38
N ARG A 18 11.59 -9.21 15.61
CA ARG A 18 10.83 -8.71 16.76
C ARG A 18 10.38 -7.27 16.54
N ASN A 19 11.30 -6.40 16.12
CA ASN A 19 10.98 -4.99 15.85
C ASN A 19 10.03 -4.86 14.66
N ALA A 20 10.10 -5.74 13.66
CA ALA A 20 9.12 -5.79 12.56
C ALA A 20 7.70 -6.11 13.05
N ILE A 21 7.57 -6.86 14.15
CA ILE A 21 6.30 -7.23 14.78
C ILE A 21 5.81 -6.12 15.73
N SER A 22 6.66 -5.57 16.59
CA SER A 22 6.27 -4.61 17.63
C SER A 22 6.31 -3.15 17.16
N ASP A 23 7.36 -2.77 16.45
CA ASP A 23 7.70 -1.37 16.16
C ASP A 23 7.37 -1.00 14.70
N GLY A 24 6.96 -1.99 13.90
CA GLY A 24 6.63 -1.83 12.50
C GLY A 24 7.82 -2.02 11.56
N PRO A 25 7.72 -1.58 10.29
CA PRO A 25 8.67 -1.93 9.24
C PRO A 25 10.15 -1.64 9.56
N GLN A 26 11.04 -2.52 9.09
CA GLN A 26 12.50 -2.42 9.27
C GLN A 26 13.19 -2.38 7.90
N ASN A 27 14.00 -1.37 7.63
CA ASN A 27 14.72 -1.24 6.36
C ASN A 27 16.03 -2.02 6.37
N ILE A 28 16.34 -2.66 5.25
CA ILE A 28 17.63 -3.29 4.99
C ILE A 28 18.31 -2.57 3.81
N THR A 29 19.57 -2.19 4.00
CA THR A 29 20.42 -1.61 2.96
C THR A 29 21.54 -2.55 2.53
N LEU A 30 21.88 -2.50 1.24
CA LEU A 30 23.06 -3.16 0.67
C LEU A 30 23.97 -2.08 0.08
N HIS A 31 25.22 -2.04 0.53
CA HIS A 31 26.19 -1.00 0.15
C HIS A 31 25.64 0.42 0.35
N GLY A 32 24.94 0.66 1.46
CA GLY A 32 24.34 1.97 1.79
C GLY A 32 23.06 2.32 1.02
N LYS A 33 22.61 1.49 0.08
CA LYS A 33 21.38 1.73 -0.70
C LYS A 33 20.22 0.88 -0.17
N PRO A 34 18.98 1.42 -0.10
CA PRO A 34 17.80 0.62 0.25
C PRO A 34 17.67 -0.60 -0.66
N ALA A 35 17.49 -1.78 -0.07
CA ALA A 35 17.44 -3.05 -0.80
C ALA A 35 16.21 -3.89 -0.45
N ALA A 36 15.79 -3.89 0.82
CA ALA A 36 14.62 -4.64 1.25
C ALA A 36 13.96 -3.99 2.48
N VAL A 37 12.73 -4.40 2.77
CA VAL A 37 12.01 -4.07 4.00
C VAL A 37 11.49 -5.36 4.64
N VAL A 38 11.66 -5.49 5.95
CA VAL A 38 11.05 -6.55 6.75
C VAL A 38 9.82 -5.98 7.44
N VAL A 39 8.69 -6.66 7.29
CA VAL A 39 7.42 -6.32 7.93
C VAL A 39 6.87 -7.57 8.61
N SER A 40 6.03 -7.39 9.64
CA SER A 40 5.30 -8.52 10.20
C SER A 40 4.41 -9.18 9.14
N TYR A 41 4.26 -10.49 9.24
CA TYR A 41 3.42 -11.24 8.30
C TYR A 41 1.97 -10.74 8.29
N ALA A 42 1.43 -10.38 9.45
CA ALA A 42 0.09 -9.80 9.56
C ALA A 42 -0.03 -8.44 8.83
N ALA A 43 1.00 -7.58 8.95
CA ALA A 43 1.04 -6.32 8.21
C ALA A 43 1.14 -6.54 6.69
N PHE A 44 1.94 -7.52 6.26
CA PHE A 44 2.03 -7.91 4.85
C PHE A 44 0.68 -8.37 4.31
N LEU A 45 -0.01 -9.30 4.99
CA LEU A 45 -1.33 -9.77 4.58
C LEU A 45 -2.37 -8.63 4.52
N LYS A 46 -2.37 -7.72 5.51
CA LYS A 46 -3.28 -6.58 5.51
C LYS A 46 -3.00 -5.63 4.35
N ALA A 47 -1.73 -5.44 3.98
CA ALA A 47 -1.35 -4.60 2.85
C ALA A 47 -1.75 -5.24 1.51
N THR A 48 -1.48 -6.54 1.33
CA THR A 48 -1.79 -7.24 0.07
C THR A 48 -3.29 -7.50 -0.11
N ALA A 49 -4.04 -7.69 0.97
CA ALA A 49 -5.49 -7.82 0.92
C ALA A 49 -6.21 -6.55 0.44
N ARG A 50 -5.55 -5.37 0.52
CA ARG A 50 -6.09 -4.12 -0.05
C ARG A 50 -5.79 -3.97 -1.54
N THR A 51 -4.72 -4.60 -2.02
CA THR A 51 -4.24 -4.44 -3.41
C THR A 51 -5.04 -5.28 -4.40
N SER A 52 -5.69 -6.36 -3.93
CA SER A 52 -6.62 -7.15 -4.74
C SER A 52 -8.04 -6.96 -4.21
N PRO A 53 -8.85 -6.06 -4.80
CA PRO A 53 -10.25 -5.97 -4.42
C PRO A 53 -10.92 -7.34 -4.67
N LYS A 54 -11.72 -7.79 -3.69
CA LYS A 54 -12.39 -9.11 -3.73
C LYS A 54 -13.28 -9.29 -4.96
N GLU A 55 -13.67 -8.19 -5.59
CA GLU A 55 -14.38 -8.14 -6.86
C GLU A 55 -13.77 -7.06 -7.76
N SER A 56 -13.97 -7.20 -9.08
CA SER A 56 -13.62 -6.12 -10.00
C SER A 56 -14.50 -4.91 -9.74
N LEU A 57 -13.99 -3.71 -10.02
CA LEU A 57 -14.77 -2.48 -9.94
C LEU A 57 -16.07 -2.57 -10.78
N SER A 58 -16.03 -3.28 -11.91
CA SER A 58 -17.21 -3.58 -12.72
C SER A 58 -18.27 -4.37 -11.96
N LYS A 59 -17.88 -5.44 -11.24
CA LYS A 59 -18.80 -6.25 -10.41
C LYS A 59 -19.37 -5.46 -9.23
N PHE A 60 -18.60 -4.55 -8.66
CA PHE A 60 -19.09 -3.63 -7.63
C PHE A 60 -20.22 -2.74 -8.17
N PHE A 61 -20.01 -2.07 -9.30
CA PHE A 61 -21.05 -1.23 -9.90
C PHE A 61 -22.24 -2.05 -10.39
N GLU A 62 -21.99 -3.27 -10.85
CA GLU A 62 -23.03 -4.22 -11.20
C GLU A 62 -23.88 -4.59 -9.96
N SER A 63 -23.28 -4.95 -8.82
CA SER A 63 -24.05 -5.30 -7.61
C SER A 63 -24.62 -4.09 -6.84
N SER A 64 -24.30 -2.86 -7.27
CA SER A 64 -24.73 -1.63 -6.62
C SER A 64 -26.25 -1.44 -6.70
N PRO A 65 -26.91 -1.02 -5.60
CA PRO A 65 -28.30 -0.54 -5.64
C PRO A 65 -28.52 0.65 -6.59
N LEU A 66 -27.42 1.28 -7.01
CA LEU A 66 -27.41 2.41 -7.96
C LEU A 66 -27.17 1.96 -9.41
N ARG A 67 -27.29 0.66 -9.74
CA ARG A 67 -27.10 0.19 -11.12
C ARG A 67 -28.05 0.88 -12.10
N ASP A 68 -29.31 1.06 -11.71
CA ASP A 68 -30.40 1.45 -12.61
C ASP A 68 -30.84 2.91 -12.44
N ILE A 69 -30.02 3.76 -11.79
CA ILE A 69 -30.35 5.18 -11.69
C ILE A 69 -30.05 5.89 -13.01
N GLU A 70 -30.93 6.78 -13.43
CA GLU A 70 -30.65 7.69 -14.53
C GLU A 70 -29.60 8.72 -14.13
N ILE A 71 -28.47 8.71 -14.85
CA ILE A 71 -27.38 9.67 -14.68
C ILE A 71 -27.27 10.47 -15.97
N ASP A 72 -27.23 11.80 -15.86
CA ASP A 72 -26.88 12.65 -16.99
C ASP A 72 -25.38 12.49 -17.31
N LEU A 73 -25.10 11.76 -18.38
CA LEU A 73 -23.73 11.52 -18.87
C LEU A 73 -23.23 12.63 -19.81
N VAL A 74 -24.00 13.71 -19.99
CA VAL A 74 -23.56 14.84 -20.79
C VAL A 74 -22.29 15.43 -20.17
N ARG A 75 -21.21 15.38 -20.95
CA ARG A 75 -19.95 16.00 -20.58
C ARG A 75 -20.15 17.51 -20.50
N VAL A 76 -20.13 18.04 -19.28
CA VAL A 76 -20.09 19.49 -19.06
C VAL A 76 -18.75 20.02 -19.55
N LYS A 77 -18.79 20.89 -20.57
CA LYS A 77 -17.60 21.59 -21.08
C LYS A 77 -17.28 22.75 -20.14
N GLY A 78 -16.46 22.48 -19.13
CA GLY A 78 -15.92 23.49 -18.21
C GLY A 78 -14.47 23.84 -18.55
N GLU A 79 -14.02 25.00 -18.08
CA GLU A 79 -12.60 25.29 -17.95
C GLU A 79 -12.00 24.33 -16.90
N GLY A 80 -10.76 23.88 -17.11
CA GLY A 80 -10.12 22.90 -16.23
C GLY A 80 -10.16 23.33 -14.76
N ARG A 81 -10.29 22.37 -13.84
CA ARG A 81 -10.22 22.67 -12.41
C ARG A 81 -8.84 23.25 -12.08
N GLU A 82 -8.79 24.29 -11.26
CA GLU A 82 -7.52 24.86 -10.79
C GLU A 82 -6.66 23.77 -10.14
N GLU A 83 -5.37 23.76 -10.49
CA GLU A 83 -4.40 22.88 -9.86
C GLU A 83 -4.25 23.25 -8.39
N VAL A 84 -4.60 22.32 -7.50
CA VAL A 84 -4.26 22.44 -6.08
C VAL A 84 -2.76 22.14 -5.95
N LYS A 85 -1.95 23.18 -5.74
CA LYS A 85 -0.54 23.02 -5.35
C LYS A 85 -0.46 22.45 -3.94
N LEU A 86 0.11 21.25 -3.83
CA LEU A 86 0.49 20.60 -2.57
C LEU A 86 1.87 21.06 -2.11
#